data_AF-A0A101W6J1-F1
#
_entry.id   AF-A0A101W6J1-F1
#
_cell.length_a   1.000
_cell.length_b   1.000
_cell.length_c   1.000
_cell.angle_alpha   90.00
_cell.angle_beta   90.00
_cell.angle_gamma   90.00
#
_symmetry.space_group_name_H-M   'P 1'
#
loop_
_entity.id
_entity.type
_entity.pdbx_description
1 polymer ?
#
loop_
_entity_poly.entity_id
_entity_poly.type
_entity_poly.pdbx_seq_one_letter_code
_entity_poly.pdbx_strand_id
1 'polypeptide(L)' 'MGKVTATINGRSYRLNCADGQEERLKLVADYLGEKVDSLIAEFGQVGDDRLLAMAALMIADELFDAREAIKEASD' A
#
# COMPACT_ATOMS: atom_id res chain seq x y z
N MET A 1 -7.22 4.35 -21.59
CA MET A 1 -5.97 4.27 -20.81
C MET A 1 -6.06 5.25 -19.65
N GLY A 2 -6.42 4.76 -18.47
CA GLY A 2 -6.61 5.54 -17.25
C GLY A 2 -5.30 5.93 -16.55
N LYS A 3 -5.36 6.97 -15.72
CA LYS A 3 -4.26 7.39 -14.84
C LYS A 3 -4.81 7.71 -13.46
N VAL A 4 -4.13 7.22 -12.43
CA VAL A 4 -4.39 7.58 -11.04
C VAL A 4 -3.21 8.36 -10.51
N THR A 5 -3.48 9.44 -9.77
CA THR A 5 -2.46 10.13 -9.00
C THR A 5 -2.68 9.80 -7.53
N ALA A 6 -1.68 9.20 -6.90
CA ALA A 6 -1.66 8.91 -5.48
C ALA A 6 -0.65 9.81 -4.78
N THR A 7 -0.94 10.23 -3.55
CA THR A 7 0.01 11.00 -2.74
C THR A 7 0.41 10.16 -1.54
N ILE A 8 1.69 9.81 -1.43
CA ILE A 8 2.22 8.99 -0.35
C ILE A 8 3.40 9.74 0.26
N ASN A 9 3.36 10.00 1.58
CA ASN A 9 4.38 10.77 2.30
C ASN A 9 4.71 12.11 1.61
N GLY A 10 3.66 12.86 1.24
CA GLY A 10 3.78 14.15 0.55
C GLY A 10 4.26 14.10 -0.91
N ARG A 11 4.58 12.92 -1.46
CA ARG A 11 5.00 12.75 -2.86
C ARG A 11 3.86 12.26 -3.74
N SER A 12 3.68 12.89 -4.89
CA SER A 12 2.70 12.46 -5.89
C SER A 12 3.28 11.43 -6.86
N TYR A 13 2.64 10.28 -6.95
CA TYR A 13 2.94 9.18 -7.86
C TYR A 13 1.86 9.09 -8.93
N ARG A 14 2.27 9.12 -10.21
CA ARG A 14 1.36 8.91 -11.34
C ARG A 14 1.44 7.46 -11.78
N LEU A 15 0.35 6.73 -11.59
CA LEU A 15 0.25 5.31 -11.90
C LEU A 15 -0.64 5.13 -13.13
N ASN A 16 -0.14 4.36 -14.09
CA ASN A 16 -0.93 3.94 -15.23
C ASN A 16 -1.83 2.77 -14.80
N CYS A 17 -3.10 2.78 -15.22
CA CYS A 17 -4.03 1.72 -14.91
C CYS A 17 -4.82 1.31 -16.15
N ALA A 18 -5.31 0.07 -16.12
CA ALA A 18 -6.28 -0.41 -17.09
C ALA A 18 -7.62 0.29 -16.86
N ASP A 19 -8.38 0.48 -17.93
CA ASP A 19 -9.69 1.12 -17.87
C ASP A 19 -10.62 0.33 -16.93
N GLY A 20 -11.24 1.04 -15.98
CA GLY A 20 -12.08 0.44 -14.93
C GLY A 20 -11.35 -0.02 -13.66
N GLN A 21 -10.02 0.07 -13.57
CA GLN A 21 -9.28 -0.24 -12.33
C GLN A 21 -8.90 0.99 -11.48
N GLU A 22 -9.28 2.18 -11.92
CA GLU A 22 -8.88 3.45 -11.32
C GLU A 22 -9.24 3.55 -9.83
N GLU A 23 -10.48 3.22 -9.48
CA GLU A 23 -10.97 3.27 -8.10
C GLU A 23 -10.25 2.28 -7.20
N ARG A 24 -10.08 1.03 -7.67
CA ARG A 24 -9.36 0.01 -6.91
C ARG A 24 -7.89 0.38 -6.71
N LEU A 25 -7.24 0.91 -7.74
CA LEU A 25 -5.85 1.35 -7.64
C LEU A 25 -5.70 2.52 -6.67
N LYS A 26 -6.65 3.47 -6.68
CA LYS A 26 -6.69 4.57 -5.72
C LYS A 26 -6.81 4.02 -4.29
N LEU A 27 -7.74 3.10 -4.05
CA LEU A 27 -7.94 2.50 -2.72
C LEU A 27 -6.67 1.79 -2.21
N VAL A 28 -6.00 1.03 -3.08
CA VAL A 28 -4.73 0.36 -2.72
C VAL A 28 -3.62 1.37 -2.44
N ALA A 29 -3.56 2.48 -3.18
CA ALA A 29 -2.57 3.51 -2.97
C ALA A 29 -2.82 4.32 -1.68
N ASP A 30 -4.09 4.59 -1.36
CA ASP A 30 -4.50 5.24 -0.12
C ASP A 30 -4.11 4.35 1.08
N TYR A 31 -4.34 3.03 1.00
CA TYR A 31 -3.92 2.07 2.02
C TYR A 31 -2.40 2.06 2.25
N LEU A 32 -1.61 2.10 1.18
CA LEU A 32 -0.16 2.23 1.29
C LEU A 32 0.24 3.55 1.99
N GLY A 33 -0.46 4.65 1.67
CA GLY A 33 -0.28 5.94 2.33
C GLY A 33 -0.49 5.85 3.84
N GLU A 34 -1.59 5.24 4.27
CA GLU A 34 -1.90 5.03 5.69
C GLU A 34 -0.83 4.22 6.44
N LYS A 35 -0.28 3.17 5.81
CA LYS A 35 0.84 2.40 6.39
C LYS A 35 2.09 3.24 6.54
N VAL A 36 2.42 4.05 5.54
CA VAL A 36 3.57 4.95 5.61
C VAL A 36 3.38 6.01 6.70
N ASP A 37 2.20 6.62 6.80
CA ASP A 37 1.89 7.61 7.83
C ASP A 37 1.98 7.00 9.24
N SER A 38 1.53 5.75 9.40
CA SER A 38 1.66 5.02 10.67
C SER A 38 3.13 4.78 11.05
N LEU A 39 3.96 4.39 10.08
CA LEU A 39 5.39 4.22 10.29
C LEU A 39 6.12 5.52 10.62
N ILE A 40 5.70 6.64 10.03
CA ILE A 40 6.22 7.97 10.37
C ILE A 40 5.84 8.32 11.82
N ALA A 41 4.62 8.03 12.26
CA ALA A 41 4.19 8.27 13.62
C ALA A 41 4.97 7.45 14.65
N GLU A 42 5.34 6.21 14.30
CA GLU A 42 6.05 5.29 15.20
C GLU A 42 7.58 5.52 15.22
N PHE A 43 8.19 5.63 14.04
CA PHE A 43 9.66 5.66 13.89
C PHE A 43 10.22 7.02 13.52
N GLY A 44 9.35 8.01 13.25
CA GLY A 44 9.74 9.30 12.70
C GLY A 44 10.13 9.20 11.22
N GLN A 45 10.59 10.33 10.68
CA GLN A 45 10.97 10.42 9.27
C GLN A 45 12.39 9.87 9.04
N VAL A 46 12.50 8.55 8.87
CA VAL A 46 13.77 7.81 8.70
C VAL A 46 14.23 7.68 7.23
N GLY A 47 13.47 8.26 6.29
CA GLY A 47 13.74 8.28 4.85
C GLY A 47 12.69 7.56 4.02
N ASP A 48 12.31 8.15 2.89
CA ASP A 48 11.16 7.73 2.10
C ASP A 48 11.29 6.30 1.56
N ASP A 49 12.45 5.92 1.02
CA ASP A 49 12.68 4.58 0.48
C ASP A 49 12.57 3.51 1.58
N ARG A 50 13.05 3.83 2.78
CA ARG A 50 12.99 2.92 3.94
C ARG A 50 11.57 2.77 4.45
N LEU A 51 10.82 3.88 4.56
CA LEU A 51 9.41 3.88 4.92
C LEU A 51 8.56 3.08 3.92
N LEU A 52 8.79 3.27 2.62
CA LEU A 52 8.11 2.50 1.57
C LEU A 52 8.44 1.02 1.62
N ALA A 53 9.71 0.64 1.84
CA ALA A 53 10.11 -0.75 1.98
C ALA A 53 9.45 -1.40 3.20
N MET A 54 9.40 -0.71 4.33
CA MET A 54 8.74 -1.20 5.55
C MET A 54 7.23 -1.35 5.33
N ALA A 55 6.57 -0.34 4.75
CA ALA A 55 5.14 -0.40 4.46
C ALA A 55 4.80 -1.55 3.49
N ALA A 56 5.62 -1.74 2.46
CA ALA A 56 5.44 -2.84 1.50
C ALA A 56 5.59 -4.22 2.15
N LEU A 57 6.57 -4.38 3.06
CA LEU A 57 6.76 -5.62 3.81
C LEU A 57 5.59 -5.91 4.74
N MET A 58 5.07 -4.89 5.45
CA MET A 58 3.90 -5.05 6.32
C MET A 58 2.65 -5.48 5.54
N ILE A 59 2.38 -4.84 4.39
CA ILE A 59 1.24 -5.20 3.55
C ILE A 59 1.39 -6.61 2.99
N ALA A 60 2.62 -7.02 2.65
CA ALA A 60 2.89 -8.38 2.20
C ALA A 60 2.63 -9.39 3.33
N ASP A 61 3.04 -9.10 4.56
CA ASP A 61 2.80 -9.93 5.74
C ASP A 61 1.28 -10.14 5.97
N GLU A 62 0.51 -9.06 5.96
CA GLU A 62 -0.97 -9.11 6.08
C GLU A 62 -1.64 -9.96 4.99
N LEU A 63 -1.10 -9.92 3.76
CA LEU A 63 -1.57 -10.76 2.67
C LEU A 63 -1.24 -12.24 2.90
N PHE A 64 -0.08 -12.54 3.47
CA PHE A 64 0.30 -13.91 3.81
C PHE A 64 -0.59 -14.45 4.92
N ASP A 65 -0.81 -13.71 5.99
CA ASP A 65 -1.74 -14.06 7.07
C ASP A 65 -3.16 -14.33 6.53
N ALA A 66 -3.67 -13.44 5.68
CA ALA A 66 -5.00 -13.61 5.07
C ALA A 66 -5.08 -14.87 4.19
N ARG A 67 -4.01 -15.21 3.47
CA ARG A 67 -3.93 -16.42 2.64
C ARG A 67 -3.88 -17.68 3.49
N GLU A 68 -3.14 -17.66 4.60
CA GLU A 68 -3.10 -18.78 5.54
C GLU A 68 -4.47 -19.00 6.19
N ALA A 69 -5.13 -17.94 6.66
CA ALA A 69 -6.46 -18.04 7.24
C ALA A 69 -7.51 -18.61 6.27
N ILE A 70 -7.46 -18.22 4.98
CA ILE A 70 -8.34 -18.77 3.94
C ILE A 70 -8.07 -20.27 3.74
N LYS A 71 -6.80 -20.68 3.76
CA LYS A 71 -6.41 -22.08 3.61
C LYS A 71 -6.94 -22.91 4.78
N GLU A 72 -6.75 -22.46 6.01
CA GLU A 72 -7.25 -23.14 7.21
C GLU A 72 -8.78 -23.24 7.26
N ALA A 73 -9.50 -22.23 6.77
CA ALA A 73 -10.97 -22.25 6.72
C ALA A 73 -11.56 -23.14 5.61
N SER A 74 -10.72 -23.54 4.64
CA SER A 74 -11.13 -24.36 3.49
C SER A 74 -10.86 -25.86 3.69
N ASP A 75 -10.08 -26.22 4.72
CA ASP A 75 -9.74 -27.58 5.13
C ASP A 75 -10.69 -28.08 6.24
#